data_AF-A0A538TNA9-F1
#
_entry.id   AF-A0A538TNA9-F1
#
_cell.length_a   1.000
_cell.length_b   1.000
_cell.length_c   1.000
_cell.angle_alpha   90.00
_cell.angle_beta   90.00
_cell.angle_gamma   90.00
#
_symmetry.space_group_name_H-M   'P 1'
#
loop_
_entity.id
_entity.type
_entity.pdbx_description
1 polymer ?
#
loop_
_entity_poly.entity_id
_entity_poly.type
_entity_poly.pdbx_seq_one_letter_code
_entity_poly.pdbx_strand_id
1 'polypeptide(L)'
;MKREVPLFLTAVIGLFMILSFFVPHQLVSVPSDFLQACAVILVAFGYVLGGANALRFNFDAIYKRQSGWQYKVVLVVALVTTVVIGAIDGCQRRGAFLEVGSNSKWIYDQIYSPMSATMFSLLAFFIASAAFRAFRIRTLEAGLLAAAALIVMLGRVPLGDLMSDWLFQLKWLPAPGVPHTWHLSDLQEWIMDNPQNSAKRAILIGAALGVMATGLRVILGIERSYLSGED
;
A
#
# COMPACT_ATOMS: atom_id res chain seq x y z
N MET A 1 5.74 38.83 9.64
CA MET A 1 7.22 38.67 9.74
C MET A 1 7.70 37.35 10.35
N LYS A 2 7.35 36.95 11.59
CA LYS A 2 7.89 35.69 12.20
C LYS A 2 7.51 34.39 11.46
N ARG A 3 6.35 34.38 10.76
CA ARG A 3 5.83 33.22 10.01
C ARG A 3 6.09 33.28 8.50
N GLU A 4 6.43 34.45 7.96
CA GLU A 4 6.70 34.64 6.52
C GLU A 4 8.08 34.14 6.13
N VAL A 5 9.08 34.31 7.01
CA VAL A 5 10.45 33.86 6.76
C VAL A 5 10.53 32.32 6.66
N PRO A 6 9.96 31.53 7.59
CA PRO A 6 9.93 30.07 7.44
C PRO A 6 9.18 29.61 6.19
N LEU A 7 8.07 30.25 5.86
CA LEU A 7 7.22 29.89 4.72
C LEU A 7 7.90 30.20 3.38
N PHE A 8 8.62 31.32 3.30
CA PHE A 8 9.47 31.63 2.16
C PHE A 8 10.61 30.62 2.04
N LEU A 9 11.25 30.26 3.15
CA LEU A 9 12.33 29.27 3.17
C LEU A 9 11.83 27.89 2.70
N THR A 10 10.68 27.42 3.17
CA THR A 10 10.10 26.15 2.74
C THR A 10 9.71 26.15 1.26
N ALA A 11 9.20 27.27 0.76
CA ALA A 11 8.86 27.42 -0.66
C ALA A 11 10.12 27.34 -1.54
N VAL A 12 11.17 28.07 -1.17
CA VAL A 12 12.45 28.10 -1.91
C VAL A 12 13.14 26.74 -1.86
N ILE A 13 13.25 26.13 -0.67
CA ILE A 13 13.88 24.81 -0.51
C ILE A 13 13.07 23.73 -1.24
N GLY A 14 11.74 23.75 -1.12
CA GLY A 14 10.86 22.81 -1.82
C GLY A 14 10.99 22.93 -3.34
N LEU A 15 10.97 24.15 -3.88
CA LEU A 15 11.20 24.39 -5.31
C LEU A 15 12.59 23.93 -5.76
N PHE A 16 13.62 24.22 -4.97
CA PHE A 16 15.00 23.79 -5.24
C PHE A 16 15.12 22.26 -5.30
N MET A 17 14.50 21.54 -4.36
CA MET A 17 14.48 20.07 -4.34
C MET A 17 13.74 19.46 -5.54
N ILE A 18 12.68 20.12 -6.03
CA ILE A 18 12.00 19.69 -7.26
C ILE A 18 12.93 19.90 -8.46
N LEU A 19 13.58 21.06 -8.56
CA LEU A 19 14.50 21.37 -9.66
C LEU A 19 15.74 20.48 -9.65
N SER A 20 16.25 20.11 -8.48
CA SER A 20 17.42 19.23 -8.36
C SER A 20 17.16 17.83 -8.92
N PHE A 21 15.90 17.38 -8.95
CA PHE A 21 15.54 16.11 -9.57
C PHE A 21 15.70 16.11 -11.10
N PHE A 22 15.54 17.26 -11.77
CA PHE A 22 15.61 17.38 -13.23
C PHE A 22 16.99 17.79 -13.77
N VAL A 23 17.88 18.33 -12.93
CA VAL A 23 19.19 18.86 -13.35
C VAL A 23 20.33 18.00 -12.77
N PRO A 24 20.92 17.09 -13.57
CA PRO A 24 22.03 16.24 -13.11
C PRO A 24 23.37 16.99 -13.21
N HIS A 25 23.55 18.05 -12.41
CA HIS A 25 24.80 18.83 -12.35
C HIS A 25 25.35 18.90 -10.92
N GLN A 26 26.67 18.77 -10.76
CA GLN A 26 27.34 18.65 -9.45
C GLN A 26 27.06 19.83 -8.50
N LEU A 27 26.89 21.05 -9.04
CA LEU A 27 26.57 22.24 -8.25
C LEU A 27 25.19 22.18 -7.59
N VAL A 28 24.28 21.38 -8.14
CA VAL A 28 22.90 21.21 -7.64
C VAL A 28 22.78 19.95 -6.78
N SER A 29 23.52 18.89 -7.11
CA SER A 29 23.46 17.62 -6.38
C SER A 29 24.05 17.69 -4.96
N VAL A 30 25.14 18.43 -4.75
CA VAL A 30 25.78 18.51 -3.43
C VAL A 30 24.87 19.13 -2.36
N PRO A 31 24.21 20.29 -2.61
CA PRO A 31 23.23 20.83 -1.65
C PRO A 31 21.99 19.95 -1.48
N SER A 32 21.48 19.32 -2.55
CA SER A 32 20.31 18.44 -2.43
C SER A 32 20.60 17.18 -1.61
N ASP A 33 21.80 16.59 -1.78
CA ASP A 33 22.23 15.41 -1.02
C ASP A 33 22.36 15.74 0.47
N PHE A 34 22.87 16.93 0.81
CA PHE A 34 22.91 17.42 2.17
C PHE A 34 21.50 17.59 2.78
N LEU A 35 20.59 18.25 2.06
CA LEU A 35 19.20 18.43 2.50
C LEU A 35 18.48 17.09 2.66
N GLN A 36 18.72 16.15 1.74
CA GLN A 36 18.18 14.80 1.83
C GLN A 36 18.74 14.04 3.03
N ALA A 37 20.04 14.15 3.33
CA ALA A 37 20.63 13.56 4.53
C ALA A 37 20.00 14.15 5.81
N CYS A 38 19.81 15.47 5.87
CA CYS A 38 19.08 16.11 6.97
C CYS A 38 17.65 15.57 7.09
N ALA A 39 16.93 15.41 5.98
CA ALA A 39 15.58 14.86 5.97
C ALA A 39 15.56 13.40 6.48
N VAL A 40 16.51 12.56 6.08
CA VAL A 40 16.65 11.17 6.58
C VAL A 40 16.90 11.16 8.09
N ILE A 41 17.75 12.05 8.60
CA ILE A 41 18.00 12.17 10.04
C ILE A 41 16.71 12.57 10.77
N LEU A 42 15.96 13.56 10.27
CA LEU A 42 14.68 13.97 10.86
C LEU A 42 13.66 12.84 10.86
N VAL A 43 13.56 12.07 9.76
CA VAL A 43 12.68 10.90 9.67
C VAL A 43 13.09 9.83 10.69
N ALA A 44 14.39 9.58 10.86
CA ALA A 44 14.88 8.63 11.85
C ALA A 44 14.49 9.03 13.28
N PHE A 45 14.67 10.29 13.67
CA PHE A 45 14.16 10.79 14.95
C PHE A 45 12.63 10.75 15.04
N GLY A 46 11.94 11.02 13.93
CA GLY A 46 10.50 10.93 13.81
C GLY A 46 9.96 9.52 14.10
N TYR A 47 10.65 8.47 13.63
CA TYR A 47 10.29 7.09 13.97
C TYR A 47 10.42 6.80 15.46
N VAL A 48 11.50 7.28 16.10
CA VAL A 48 11.70 7.13 17.55
C VAL A 48 10.63 7.87 18.34
N LEU A 49 10.34 9.13 17.98
CA LEU A 49 9.29 9.94 18.61
C LEU A 49 7.90 9.34 18.39
N GLY A 50 7.62 8.83 17.19
CA GLY A 50 6.37 8.15 16.86
C GLY A 50 6.17 6.89 17.71
N GLY A 51 7.20 6.07 17.85
CA GLY A 51 7.20 4.90 18.72
C GLY A 51 7.01 5.28 20.20
N ALA A 52 7.74 6.28 20.68
CA ALA A 52 7.62 6.78 22.06
C ALA A 52 6.22 7.35 22.34
N ASN A 53 5.64 8.09 21.39
CA ASN A 53 4.28 8.63 21.52
C ASN A 53 3.23 7.51 21.53
N ALA A 54 3.37 6.50 20.67
CA ALA A 54 2.51 5.32 20.67
C ALA A 54 2.58 4.58 22.00
N LEU A 55 3.78 4.37 22.55
CA LEU A 55 3.96 3.77 23.88
C LEU A 55 3.28 4.62 24.96
N ARG A 56 3.59 5.92 25.03
CA ARG A 56 3.04 6.83 26.03
C ARG A 56 1.51 6.84 26.03
N PHE A 57 0.88 7.01 24.87
CA PHE A 57 -0.57 7.05 24.75
C PHE A 57 -1.23 5.74 25.20
N ASN A 58 -0.64 4.60 24.84
CA ASN A 58 -1.18 3.29 25.23
C ASN A 58 -0.91 2.99 26.71
N PHE A 59 0.26 3.34 27.25
CA PHE A 59 0.57 3.20 28.68
C PHE A 59 -0.36 4.03 29.57
N ASP A 60 -0.61 5.29 29.21
CA ASP A 60 -1.53 6.16 29.96
C ASP A 60 -2.94 5.56 30.00
N ALA A 61 -3.38 4.97 28.89
CA ALA A 61 -4.68 4.31 28.81
C ALA A 61 -4.75 2.98 29.59
N ILE A 62 -3.64 2.25 29.69
CA ILE A 62 -3.52 1.05 30.52
C ILE A 62 -3.56 1.44 32.01
N TYR A 63 -2.79 2.46 32.41
CA TYR A 63 -2.75 2.96 33.78
C TYR A 63 -4.12 3.46 34.24
N LYS A 64 -4.81 4.22 33.39
CA LYS A 64 -6.17 4.74 33.65
C LYS A 64 -7.28 3.69 33.46
N ARG A 65 -6.95 2.43 33.16
CA ARG A 65 -7.88 1.32 32.90
C ARG A 65 -9.07 1.70 32.01
N GLN A 66 -8.77 2.38 30.90
CA GLN A 66 -9.81 2.74 29.93
C GLN A 66 -10.46 1.49 29.32
N SER A 67 -11.66 1.65 28.75
CA SER A 67 -12.33 0.56 28.03
C SER A 67 -11.40 -0.04 26.97
N GLY A 68 -11.27 -1.38 26.96
CA GLY A 68 -10.36 -2.10 26.07
C GLY A 68 -8.87 -2.05 26.45
N TRP A 69 -8.49 -1.72 27.71
CA TRP A 69 -7.09 -1.66 28.14
C TRP A 69 -6.30 -2.96 27.89
N GLN A 70 -6.96 -4.12 27.91
CA GLN A 70 -6.33 -5.41 27.63
C GLN A 70 -5.73 -5.46 26.21
N TYR A 71 -6.44 -4.93 25.21
CA TYR A 71 -5.94 -4.86 23.83
C TYR A 71 -4.75 -3.90 23.72
N LYS A 72 -4.74 -2.83 24.51
CA LYS A 72 -3.61 -1.88 24.56
C LYS A 72 -2.36 -2.54 25.17
N VAL A 73 -2.51 -3.42 26.15
CA VAL A 73 -1.39 -4.23 26.68
C VAL A 73 -0.81 -5.12 25.59
N VAL A 74 -1.65 -5.84 24.85
CA VAL A 74 -1.21 -6.70 23.75
C VAL A 74 -0.45 -5.89 22.69
N LEU A 75 -0.95 -4.70 22.33
CA LEU A 75 -0.28 -3.80 21.40
C LEU A 75 1.11 -3.37 21.89
N VAL A 76 1.22 -2.93 23.15
CA VAL A 76 2.50 -2.49 23.74
C VAL A 76 3.51 -3.63 23.78
N VAL A 77 3.08 -4.82 24.22
CA VAL A 77 3.93 -6.02 24.26
C VAL A 77 4.39 -6.40 22.85
N ALA A 78 3.49 -6.43 21.88
CA ALA A 78 3.82 -6.75 20.50
C ALA A 78 4.79 -5.72 19.89
N LEU A 79 4.59 -4.42 20.15
CA LEU A 79 5.49 -3.36 19.71
C LEU A 79 6.90 -3.55 20.28
N VAL A 80 7.02 -3.69 21.60
CA VAL A 80 8.32 -3.86 22.28
C VAL A 80 9.01 -5.14 21.80
N THR A 81 8.29 -6.26 21.71
CA THR A 81 8.84 -7.53 21.25
C THR A 81 9.38 -7.43 19.83
N THR A 82 8.64 -6.78 18.93
CA THR A 82 9.05 -6.61 17.53
C THR A 82 10.28 -5.69 17.41
N VAL A 83 10.34 -4.62 18.19
CA VAL A 83 11.50 -3.69 18.21
C VAL A 83 12.74 -4.38 18.77
N VAL A 84 12.61 -5.14 19.87
CA VAL A 84 13.74 -5.85 20.50
C VAL A 84 14.27 -6.93 19.56
N ILE A 85 13.40 -7.74 18.96
CA ILE A 85 13.81 -8.78 18.00
C ILE A 85 14.45 -8.16 16.77
N GLY A 86 13.87 -7.08 16.23
CA GLY A 86 14.45 -6.33 15.13
C GLY A 86 15.84 -5.76 15.47
N ALA A 87 16.03 -5.20 16.67
CA ALA A 87 17.33 -4.68 17.11
C ALA A 87 18.39 -5.79 17.22
N ILE A 88 18.03 -6.96 17.77
CA ILE A 88 18.93 -8.11 17.88
C ILE A 88 19.34 -8.60 16.49
N ASP A 89 18.37 -8.81 15.59
CA ASP A 89 18.67 -9.25 14.21
C ASP A 89 19.50 -8.20 13.44
N GLY A 90 19.24 -6.91 13.68
CA GLY A 90 20.02 -5.81 13.10
C GLY A 90 21.48 -5.83 13.53
N CYS A 91 21.75 -6.08 14.81
CA CYS A 91 23.11 -6.22 15.34
C CYS A 91 23.79 -7.52 14.88
N GLN A 92 23.06 -8.63 14.81
CA GLN A 92 23.65 -9.95 14.51
C GLN A 92 23.84 -10.21 13.01
N ARG A 93 22.98 -9.64 12.15
CA ARG A 93 22.97 -9.89 10.69
C ARG A 93 23.18 -8.62 9.86
N ARG A 94 23.80 -7.58 10.44
CA ARG A 94 24.23 -6.34 9.74
C ARG A 94 23.13 -5.67 8.89
N GLY A 95 21.90 -5.63 9.41
CA GLY A 95 20.75 -5.00 8.76
C GLY A 95 19.92 -5.92 7.84
N ALA A 96 20.18 -7.22 7.83
CA ALA A 96 19.41 -8.18 7.05
C ALA A 96 18.11 -8.65 7.76
N PHE A 97 17.16 -7.73 7.92
CA PHE A 97 15.90 -7.99 8.65
C PHE A 97 14.98 -9.01 7.95
N LEU A 98 15.05 -9.11 6.61
CA LEU A 98 14.17 -9.93 5.77
C LEU A 98 14.85 -11.17 5.18
N GLU A 99 16.06 -11.51 5.63
CA GLU A 99 16.74 -12.73 5.20
C GLU A 99 16.04 -14.00 5.72
N VAL A 100 16.16 -15.07 4.95
CA VAL A 100 15.59 -16.38 5.28
C VAL A 100 16.28 -16.88 6.56
N GLY A 101 15.49 -17.11 7.62
CA GLY A 101 15.98 -17.53 8.94
C GLY A 101 16.18 -16.40 9.96
N SER A 102 15.83 -15.16 9.62
CA SER A 102 15.77 -14.04 10.57
C SER A 102 14.54 -14.16 11.49
N ASN A 103 14.67 -13.81 12.78
CA ASN A 103 13.57 -13.87 13.73
C ASN A 103 12.48 -12.83 13.36
N SER A 104 12.91 -11.69 12.82
CA SER A 104 12.05 -10.62 12.31
C SER A 104 11.19 -11.10 11.13
N LYS A 105 11.76 -11.92 10.25
CA LYS A 105 11.02 -12.53 9.14
C LYS A 105 10.00 -13.55 9.63
N TRP A 106 10.32 -14.33 10.66
CA TRP A 106 9.35 -15.26 11.26
C TRP A 106 8.12 -14.52 11.82
N ILE A 107 8.30 -13.41 12.53
CA ILE A 107 7.19 -12.56 12.99
C ILE A 107 6.37 -12.07 11.80
N TYR A 108 7.03 -11.63 10.74
CA TYR A 108 6.33 -11.16 9.54
C TYR A 108 5.50 -12.28 8.89
N ASP A 109 6.10 -13.44 8.64
CA ASP A 109 5.47 -14.55 7.92
C ASP A 109 4.38 -15.23 8.75
N GLN A 110 4.53 -15.33 10.08
CA GLN A 110 3.63 -16.10 10.94
C GLN A 110 2.60 -15.25 11.68
N ILE A 111 2.87 -13.96 11.91
CA ILE A 111 1.97 -13.09 12.67
C ILE A 111 1.38 -12.02 11.74
N TYR A 112 2.22 -11.20 11.13
CA TYR A 112 1.76 -10.05 10.35
C TYR A 112 1.02 -10.49 9.08
N SER A 113 1.59 -11.41 8.30
CA SER A 113 1.03 -11.87 7.04
C SER A 113 -0.36 -12.51 7.22
N PRO A 114 -0.56 -13.49 8.14
CA PRO A 114 -1.89 -14.06 8.37
C PRO A 114 -2.89 -13.06 8.91
N MET A 115 -2.49 -12.13 9.79
CA MET A 115 -3.38 -11.07 10.28
C MET A 115 -3.82 -10.11 9.16
N SER A 116 -2.92 -9.78 8.24
CA SER A 116 -3.30 -8.98 7.06
C SER A 116 -4.25 -9.77 6.15
N ALA A 117 -3.99 -11.07 5.97
CA ALA A 117 -4.81 -11.96 5.17
C ALA A 117 -6.21 -12.14 5.75
N THR A 118 -6.38 -12.19 7.08
CA THR A 118 -7.71 -12.25 7.71
C THR A 118 -8.50 -10.97 7.48
N MET A 119 -7.86 -9.79 7.56
CA MET A 119 -8.54 -8.53 7.23
C MET A 119 -8.99 -8.50 5.76
N PHE A 120 -8.11 -8.91 4.83
CA PHE A 120 -8.47 -8.98 3.40
C PHE A 120 -9.53 -10.06 3.11
N SER A 121 -9.48 -11.20 3.79
CA SER A 121 -10.46 -12.28 3.67
C SER A 121 -11.84 -11.82 4.16
N LEU A 122 -11.91 -11.15 5.31
CA LEU A 122 -13.15 -10.57 5.82
C LEU A 122 -13.71 -9.52 4.87
N LEU A 123 -12.85 -8.63 4.34
CA LEU A 123 -13.25 -7.64 3.34
C LEU A 123 -13.81 -8.30 2.09
N ALA A 124 -13.15 -9.33 1.56
CA ALA A 124 -13.65 -10.08 0.41
C ALA A 124 -14.99 -10.76 0.70
N PHE A 125 -15.13 -11.40 1.87
CA PHE A 125 -16.37 -12.02 2.30
C PHE A 125 -17.52 -11.01 2.43
N PHE A 126 -17.28 -9.85 3.07
CA PHE A 126 -18.29 -8.81 3.22
C PHE A 126 -18.66 -8.17 1.89
N ILE A 127 -17.69 -7.91 1.01
CA ILE A 127 -17.98 -7.44 -0.35
C ILE A 127 -18.83 -8.46 -1.09
N ALA A 128 -18.46 -9.75 -1.08
CA ALA A 128 -19.23 -10.80 -1.73
C ALA A 128 -20.64 -10.94 -1.14
N SER A 129 -20.79 -10.87 0.18
CA SER A 129 -22.09 -10.97 0.87
C SER A 129 -22.98 -9.76 0.57
N ALA A 130 -22.43 -8.55 0.63
CA ALA A 130 -23.14 -7.32 0.29
C ALA A 130 -23.51 -7.31 -1.20
N ALA A 131 -22.58 -7.71 -2.05
CA ALA A 131 -22.79 -7.83 -3.48
C ALA A 131 -23.87 -8.87 -3.77
N PHE A 132 -23.84 -10.09 -3.21
CA PHE A 132 -24.90 -11.09 -3.42
C PHE A 132 -26.28 -10.59 -2.96
N ARG A 133 -26.34 -9.88 -1.82
CA ARG A 133 -27.59 -9.27 -1.34
C ARG A 133 -28.06 -8.11 -2.23
N ALA A 134 -27.14 -7.39 -2.87
CA ALA A 134 -27.41 -6.24 -3.73
C ALA A 134 -27.48 -6.59 -5.24
N PHE A 135 -26.98 -7.76 -5.67
CA PHE A 135 -26.91 -8.24 -7.04
C PHE A 135 -28.30 -8.72 -7.48
N ARG A 136 -29.19 -7.74 -7.65
CA ARG A 136 -30.24 -7.83 -8.65
C ARG A 136 -29.62 -7.16 -9.87
N ILE A 137 -29.34 -7.89 -10.96
CA ILE A 137 -28.84 -7.31 -12.22
C ILE A 137 -29.91 -6.31 -12.69
N ARG A 138 -29.72 -5.04 -12.35
CA ARG A 138 -30.68 -3.96 -12.59
C ARG A 138 -30.27 -3.11 -13.80
N THR A 139 -29.01 -3.21 -14.22
CA THR A 139 -28.47 -2.45 -15.35
C THR A 139 -27.51 -3.31 -16.18
N LEU A 140 -27.31 -2.91 -17.44
CA LEU A 140 -26.43 -3.61 -18.37
C LEU A 140 -24.96 -3.57 -17.90
N GLU A 141 -24.53 -2.50 -17.24
CA GLU A 141 -23.16 -2.37 -16.73
C GLU A 141 -22.90 -3.37 -15.58
N ALA A 142 -23.86 -3.52 -14.65
CA ALA A 142 -23.74 -4.49 -13.57
C ALA A 142 -23.74 -5.94 -14.09
N GLY A 143 -24.49 -6.21 -15.16
CA GLY A 143 -24.47 -7.51 -15.84
C GLY A 143 -23.12 -7.82 -16.51
N LEU A 144 -22.55 -6.84 -17.21
CA LEU A 144 -21.22 -6.95 -17.82
C LEU A 144 -20.13 -7.21 -16.78
N LEU A 145 -20.16 -6.49 -15.65
CA LEU A 145 -19.21 -6.70 -14.55
C LEU A 145 -19.38 -8.08 -13.89
N ALA A 146 -20.62 -8.53 -13.68
CA ALA A 146 -20.89 -9.86 -13.13
C ALA A 146 -20.41 -10.97 -14.06
N ALA A 147 -20.64 -10.84 -15.37
CA ALA A 147 -20.16 -11.78 -16.37
C ALA A 147 -18.62 -11.84 -16.42
N ALA A 148 -17.97 -10.67 -16.43
CA ALA A 148 -16.51 -10.60 -16.38
C ALA A 148 -15.94 -11.23 -15.10
N ALA A 149 -16.56 -10.98 -13.94
CA ALA A 149 -16.16 -11.59 -12.68
C ALA A 149 -16.33 -13.11 -12.69
N LEU A 150 -17.42 -13.62 -13.28
CA LEU A 150 -17.67 -15.06 -13.39
C LEU A 150 -16.63 -15.74 -14.28
N ILE A 151 -16.30 -15.14 -15.44
CA ILE A 151 -15.26 -15.64 -16.36
C ILE A 151 -13.90 -15.70 -15.65
N VAL A 152 -13.53 -14.63 -14.96
CA VAL A 152 -12.27 -14.54 -14.21
C VAL A 152 -12.20 -15.56 -13.08
N MET A 153 -13.28 -15.72 -12.29
CA MET A 153 -13.32 -16.69 -11.20
C MET A 153 -13.21 -18.12 -11.72
N LEU A 154 -13.81 -18.42 -12.87
CA LEU A 154 -13.76 -19.75 -13.48
C LEU A 154 -12.39 -20.05 -14.09
N GLY A 155 -11.72 -19.07 -14.70
CA GLY A 155 -10.36 -19.21 -15.24
C GLY A 155 -9.25 -19.34 -14.18
N ARG A 156 -9.52 -18.99 -12.93
CA ARG A 156 -8.59 -19.18 -11.79
C ARG A 156 -8.61 -20.59 -11.21
N VAL A 157 -9.58 -21.42 -11.57
CA VAL A 157 -9.74 -22.79 -11.04
C VAL A 157 -9.17 -23.79 -12.05
N PRO A 158 -8.29 -24.74 -11.65
CA PRO A 158 -7.74 -25.75 -12.56
C PRO A 158 -8.79 -26.62 -13.28
N LEU A 159 -9.98 -26.75 -12.70
CA LEU A 159 -11.15 -27.39 -13.32
C LEU A 159 -11.73 -26.58 -14.49
N GLY A 160 -11.51 -25.27 -14.50
CA GLY A 160 -11.94 -24.37 -15.57
C GLY A 160 -11.27 -24.70 -16.90
N ASP A 161 -9.98 -25.06 -16.87
CA ASP A 161 -9.24 -25.46 -18.08
C ASP A 161 -9.70 -26.83 -18.57
N LEU A 162 -9.90 -27.80 -17.67
CA LEU A 162 -10.45 -29.13 -18.00
C LEU A 162 -11.88 -29.06 -18.57
N MET A 163 -12.70 -28.14 -18.07
CA MET A 163 -14.03 -27.88 -18.61
C MET A 163 -13.97 -27.07 -19.92
N SER A 164 -12.98 -26.19 -20.09
CA SER A 164 -12.77 -25.45 -21.33
C SER A 164 -12.43 -26.38 -22.48
N ASP A 165 -11.65 -27.42 -22.22
CA ASP A 165 -11.36 -28.46 -23.21
C ASP A 165 -12.64 -29.17 -23.64
N TRP A 166 -13.52 -29.52 -22.70
CA TRP A 166 -14.79 -30.20 -23.02
C TRP A 166 -15.83 -29.26 -23.68
N LEU A 167 -15.88 -27.99 -23.26
CA LEU A 167 -16.86 -26.99 -23.72
C LEU A 167 -16.48 -26.39 -25.08
N PHE A 168 -15.19 -26.08 -25.30
CA PHE A 168 -14.67 -25.53 -26.56
C PHE A 168 -14.20 -26.63 -27.54
N GLN A 169 -14.22 -27.92 -27.15
CA GLN A 169 -14.18 -29.05 -28.09
C GLN A 169 -15.44 -29.15 -28.96
N LEU A 170 -16.51 -28.41 -28.67
CA LEU A 170 -17.63 -28.29 -29.61
C LEU A 170 -17.21 -27.43 -30.83
N LYS A 171 -16.73 -28.17 -31.82
CA LYS A 171 -16.59 -27.97 -33.26
C LYS A 171 -17.75 -27.18 -33.93
N TRP A 172 -18.10 -25.96 -33.50
CA TRP A 172 -19.09 -25.12 -34.22
C TRP A 172 -18.50 -23.89 -34.91
N LEU A 173 -17.20 -23.59 -34.75
CA LEU A 173 -16.52 -22.54 -35.53
C LEU A 173 -15.26 -23.09 -36.22
N PRO A 174 -15.37 -23.70 -37.41
CA PRO A 174 -14.21 -24.12 -38.18
C PRO A 174 -13.65 -22.90 -38.92
N ALA A 175 -12.71 -22.19 -38.30
CA ALA A 175 -11.86 -21.24 -39.00
C ALA A 175 -10.46 -21.86 -39.16
N PRO A 176 -10.04 -22.27 -40.37
CA PRO A 176 -8.70 -22.82 -40.58
C PRO A 176 -7.66 -21.69 -40.49
N GLY A 177 -6.71 -21.82 -39.56
CA GLY A 177 -5.56 -20.91 -39.43
C GLY A 177 -5.42 -20.15 -38.10
N VAL A 178 -6.33 -20.36 -37.13
CA VAL A 178 -6.19 -19.76 -35.78
C VAL A 178 -5.45 -20.74 -34.85
N PRO A 179 -4.34 -20.35 -34.20
CA PRO A 179 -3.67 -21.14 -33.17
C PRO A 179 -4.65 -21.57 -32.07
N HIS A 180 -4.45 -22.78 -31.58
CA HIS A 180 -5.52 -23.63 -31.07
C HIS A 180 -5.80 -23.37 -29.59
N THR A 181 -7.09 -23.45 -29.25
CA THR A 181 -7.69 -23.48 -27.90
C THR A 181 -7.47 -22.24 -27.03
N TRP A 182 -8.35 -21.24 -27.17
CA TRP A 182 -8.51 -20.21 -26.14
C TRP A 182 -9.11 -20.89 -24.90
N HIS A 183 -8.29 -21.12 -23.88
CA HIS A 183 -8.77 -21.64 -22.60
C HIS A 183 -9.40 -20.49 -21.81
N LEU A 184 -10.24 -20.82 -20.81
CA LEU A 184 -10.79 -19.78 -19.92
C LEU A 184 -9.67 -19.04 -19.17
N SER A 185 -8.51 -19.67 -18.98
CA SER A 185 -7.29 -19.05 -18.45
C SER A 185 -6.80 -17.86 -19.28
N ASP A 186 -6.80 -17.95 -20.61
CA ASP A 186 -6.25 -16.91 -21.50
C ASP A 186 -7.13 -15.66 -21.50
N LEU A 187 -8.46 -15.86 -21.46
CA LEU A 187 -9.41 -14.77 -21.30
C LEU A 187 -9.29 -14.12 -19.91
N GLN A 188 -9.09 -14.92 -18.87
CA GLN A 188 -8.81 -14.40 -17.54
C GLN A 188 -7.51 -13.60 -17.52
N GLU A 189 -6.45 -14.07 -18.17
CA GLU A 189 -5.16 -13.40 -18.26
C GLU A 189 -5.30 -12.06 -19.01
N TRP A 190 -5.97 -12.06 -20.16
CA TRP A 190 -6.25 -10.82 -20.90
C TRP A 190 -7.04 -9.79 -20.07
N ILE A 191 -8.06 -10.23 -19.30
CA ILE A 191 -8.82 -9.33 -18.40
C ILE A 191 -7.93 -8.80 -17.26
N MET A 192 -7.06 -9.63 -16.70
CA MET A 192 -6.13 -9.19 -15.64
C MET A 192 -5.09 -8.21 -16.17
N ASP A 193 -4.54 -8.49 -17.35
CA ASP A 193 -3.37 -7.80 -17.87
C ASP A 193 -3.69 -6.50 -18.58
N ASN A 194 -4.86 -6.39 -19.20
CA ASN A 194 -5.26 -5.20 -19.91
C ASN A 194 -6.14 -4.28 -19.01
N PRO A 195 -7.44 -4.55 -18.80
CA PRO A 195 -8.31 -3.61 -18.08
C PRO A 195 -7.99 -3.50 -16.59
N GLN A 196 -7.72 -4.61 -15.90
CA GLN A 196 -7.43 -4.54 -14.45
C GLN A 196 -6.09 -3.83 -14.17
N ASN A 197 -5.01 -4.19 -14.87
CA ASN A 197 -3.73 -3.49 -14.69
C ASN A 197 -3.81 -2.02 -15.12
N SER A 198 -4.59 -1.68 -16.16
CA SER A 198 -4.84 -0.28 -16.53
C SER A 198 -5.54 0.48 -15.41
N ALA A 199 -6.58 -0.10 -14.80
CA ALA A 199 -7.28 0.50 -13.66
C ALA A 199 -6.35 0.65 -12.44
N LYS A 200 -5.56 -0.37 -12.11
CA LYS A 200 -4.58 -0.32 -11.03
C LYS A 200 -3.57 0.81 -11.25
N ARG A 201 -3.04 0.94 -12.46
CA ARG A 201 -2.12 2.03 -12.83
C ARG A 201 -2.80 3.39 -12.71
N ALA A 202 -4.05 3.53 -13.18
CA ALA A 202 -4.81 4.78 -13.05
C ALA A 202 -5.01 5.18 -11.57
N ILE A 203 -5.34 4.23 -10.70
CA ILE A 203 -5.47 4.46 -9.26
C ILE A 203 -4.13 4.89 -8.65
N LEU A 204 -3.04 4.21 -8.99
CA LEU A 204 -1.70 4.55 -8.50
C LEU A 204 -1.25 5.95 -8.97
N ILE A 205 -1.50 6.29 -10.24
CA ILE A 205 -1.22 7.62 -10.79
C ILE A 205 -2.07 8.67 -10.07
N GLY A 206 -3.37 8.42 -9.88
CA GLY A 206 -4.27 9.32 -9.17
C GLY A 206 -3.84 9.55 -7.72
N ALA A 207 -3.45 8.49 -7.01
CA ALA A 207 -2.91 8.58 -5.66
C ALA A 207 -1.60 9.37 -5.62
N ALA A 208 -0.68 9.09 -6.55
CA ALA A 208 0.58 9.83 -6.66
C ALA A 208 0.36 11.33 -6.93
N LEU A 209 -0.55 11.67 -7.85
CA LEU A 209 -0.94 13.06 -8.10
C LEU A 209 -1.58 13.71 -6.87
N GLY A 210 -2.38 12.98 -6.09
CA GLY A 210 -2.92 13.45 -4.81
C GLY A 210 -1.82 13.77 -3.79
N VAL A 211 -0.82 12.91 -3.67
CA VAL A 211 0.36 13.16 -2.81
C VAL A 211 1.17 14.36 -3.33
N MET A 212 1.35 14.51 -4.64
CA MET A 212 2.03 15.69 -5.21
C MET A 212 1.24 16.97 -4.94
N ALA A 213 -0.09 16.95 -5.07
CA ALA A 213 -0.94 18.10 -4.82
C ALA A 213 -0.88 18.57 -3.35
N THR A 214 -0.89 17.64 -2.40
CA THR A 214 -0.72 17.96 -0.97
C THR A 214 0.68 18.50 -0.69
N GLY A 215 1.73 17.89 -1.24
CA GLY A 215 3.10 18.40 -1.17
C GLY A 215 3.22 19.83 -1.71
N LEU A 216 2.61 20.13 -2.86
CA LEU A 216 2.62 21.47 -3.44
C LEU A 216 1.90 22.49 -2.55
N ARG A 217 0.76 22.13 -1.94
CA ARG A 217 0.06 23.00 -0.97
C ARG A 217 0.92 23.33 0.24
N VAL A 218 1.71 22.38 0.72
CA VAL A 218 2.66 22.57 1.83
C VAL A 218 3.81 23.50 1.41
N ILE A 219 4.40 23.28 0.23
CA ILE A 219 5.51 24.10 -0.31
C ILE A 219 5.05 25.54 -0.55
N LEU A 220 3.87 25.73 -1.13
CA LEU A 220 3.27 27.06 -1.36
C LEU A 220 2.74 27.71 -0.07
N GLY A 221 2.77 27.01 1.07
CA GLY A 221 2.33 27.55 2.35
C GLY A 221 0.82 27.77 2.47
N ILE A 222 0.04 27.11 1.62
CA ILE A 222 -1.43 27.06 1.68
C ILE A 222 -1.83 26.19 2.88
N GLU A 223 -1.18 25.04 3.07
CA GLU A 223 -1.35 24.18 4.24
C GLU A 223 -0.26 24.49 5.27
N ARG A 224 -0.64 25.13 6.39
CA ARG A 224 0.29 25.63 7.43
C ARG A 224 0.32 24.75 8.69
N SER A 225 -0.14 23.51 8.61
CA SER A 225 -0.29 22.61 9.78
C SER A 225 1.01 22.37 10.56
N TYR A 226 2.18 22.54 9.92
CA TYR A 226 3.50 22.37 10.53
C TYR A 226 4.04 23.64 11.21
N LEU A 227 3.41 24.80 10.99
CA LEU A 227 3.77 26.09 11.60
C LEU A 227 2.98 26.36 12.90
N SER A 228 2.24 25.36 13.40
CA SER A 228 1.47 25.46 14.64
C SER A 228 2.38 25.33 15.87
N GLY A 229 3.12 26.41 16.13
CA GLY A 229 3.40 26.86 17.49
C GLY A 229 2.46 28.04 17.75
N GLU A 230 1.80 28.01 18.91
CA GLU A 230 0.75 28.92 19.41
C GLU A 230 0.75 30.37 18.87
N ASP A 231 -0.48 30.87 18.67
CA ASP A 231 -0.95 32.22 18.25
C ASP A 231 -0.73 32.64 16.79
#